data_AF-A0A1A8MRZ0-F1
#
_entry.id   AF-A0A1A8MRZ0-F1
#
_cell.length_a   1.000
_cell.length_b   1.000
_cell.length_c   1.000
_cell.angle_alpha   90.00
_cell.angle_beta   90.00
_cell.angle_gamma   90.00
#
_symmetry.space_group_name_H-M   'P 1'
#
loop_
_entity.id
_entity.type
_entity.pdbx_description
1 polymer ?
#
loop_
_entity_poly.entity_id
_entity_poly.type
_entity_poly.pdbx_seq_one_letter_code
_entity_poly.pdbx_strand_id
1 'polypeptide(L)'
;QIYTDWANHYLAKSGHKRLIKDLQTDVADGVLLAEIIQVVANEKIDDINGCPKSRSQMIENIDACLSFLAAKGVNIQGLSAEEIRNGNLKAILGLFFSLSRYKQQQQQA
;
A
#
# COMPACT_ATOMS: atom_id res chain seq x y z
N GLN A 1 -12.89 -7.07 1.42
CA GLN A 1 -12.95 -8.21 0.50
C GLN A 1 -12.47 -7.82 -0.89
N ILE A 2 -13.16 -6.97 -1.67
CA ILE A 2 -12.72 -6.61 -3.05
C ILE A 2 -11.24 -6.19 -3.14
N TYR A 3 -10.79 -5.21 -2.34
CA TYR A 3 -9.38 -4.77 -2.39
C TYR A 3 -8.39 -5.79 -1.80
N THR A 4 -8.83 -6.62 -0.87
CA THR A 4 -8.04 -7.73 -0.32
C THR A 4 -7.73 -8.74 -1.42
N ASP A 5 -8.75 -9.18 -2.15
CA ASP A 5 -8.61 -10.16 -3.23
C ASP A 5 -7.82 -9.59 -4.40
N TRP A 6 -8.10 -8.33 -4.74
CA TRP A 6 -7.36 -7.60 -5.77
C TRP A 6 -5.86 -7.50 -5.44
N ALA A 7 -5.49 -7.12 -4.22
CA ALA A 7 -4.10 -7.03 -3.81
C ALA A 7 -3.42 -8.42 -3.72
N ASN A 8 -4.13 -9.42 -3.18
CA ASN A 8 -3.66 -10.80 -3.11
C ASN A 8 -3.41 -11.40 -4.50
N HIS A 9 -4.18 -11.02 -5.51
CA HIS A 9 -3.93 -11.42 -6.89
C HIS A 9 -2.52 -10.98 -7.36
N TYR A 10 -2.12 -9.73 -7.07
CA TYR A 10 -0.78 -9.23 -7.41
C TYR A 10 0.32 -9.90 -6.58
N LEU A 11 0.13 -10.04 -5.27
CA LEU A 11 1.08 -10.73 -4.39
C LEU A 11 1.30 -12.19 -4.83
N ALA A 12 0.24 -12.94 -5.11
CA ALA A 12 0.34 -14.32 -5.59
C ALA A 12 1.04 -14.40 -6.96
N LYS A 13 0.70 -13.50 -7.89
CA LYS A 13 1.31 -13.44 -9.23
C LYS A 13 2.82 -13.15 -9.17
N SER A 14 3.27 -12.39 -8.18
CA SER A 14 4.69 -12.06 -7.95
C SER A 14 5.45 -13.10 -7.11
N GLY A 15 4.78 -14.17 -6.66
CA GLY A 15 5.40 -15.24 -5.87
C GLY A 15 5.53 -14.94 -4.38
N HIS A 16 4.87 -13.90 -3.85
CA HIS A 16 4.85 -13.63 -2.42
C HIS A 16 4.08 -14.72 -1.68
N LYS A 17 4.67 -15.24 -0.60
CA LYS A 17 4.04 -16.26 0.26
C LYS A 17 3.07 -15.65 1.29
N ARG A 18 3.32 -14.39 1.68
CA ARG A 18 2.48 -13.63 2.60
C ARG A 18 1.35 -12.99 1.79
N LEU A 19 0.11 -13.31 2.17
CA LEU A 19 -1.10 -12.72 1.61
C LEU A 19 -1.83 -11.96 2.72
N ILE A 20 -2.63 -10.97 2.32
CA ILE A 20 -3.50 -10.21 3.21
C ILE A 20 -4.62 -11.13 3.69
N LYS A 21 -4.77 -11.23 5.01
CA LYS A 21 -5.90 -11.88 5.69
C LYS A 21 -6.86 -10.83 6.23
N ASP A 22 -6.32 -9.78 6.82
CA ASP A 22 -7.07 -8.65 7.35
C ASP A 22 -6.41 -7.35 6.86
N LEU A 23 -7.12 -6.63 6.00
CA LEU A 23 -6.60 -5.44 5.34
C LEU A 23 -6.27 -4.31 6.31
N GLN A 24 -6.94 -4.22 7.47
CA GLN A 24 -6.73 -3.15 8.44
C GLN A 24 -5.47 -3.36 9.27
N THR A 25 -5.13 -4.61 9.54
CA THR A 25 -3.98 -4.96 10.39
C THR A 25 -2.74 -5.29 9.58
N ASP A 26 -2.87 -5.99 8.45
CA ASP A 26 -1.72 -6.47 7.68
C ASP A 26 -0.95 -5.35 6.97
N VAL A 27 -1.56 -4.19 6.74
CA VAL A 27 -0.91 -3.02 6.09
C VAL A 27 -0.43 -1.97 7.09
N ALA A 28 -0.71 -2.15 8.39
CA ALA A 28 -0.55 -1.11 9.41
C ALA A 28 0.92 -0.79 9.75
N ASP A 29 1.86 -1.69 9.42
CA ASP A 29 3.30 -1.50 9.59
C ASP A 29 4.00 -0.92 8.35
N GLY A 30 3.25 -0.76 7.25
CA GLY A 30 3.73 -0.26 5.97
C GLY A 30 4.56 -1.25 5.13
N VAL A 31 4.95 -2.42 5.66
CA VAL A 31 5.83 -3.35 4.94
C VAL A 31 5.06 -4.08 3.84
N LEU A 32 3.95 -4.74 4.20
CA LEU A 32 3.12 -5.44 3.20
C LEU A 32 2.46 -4.44 2.24
N LEU A 33 2.15 -3.23 2.73
CA LEU A 33 1.65 -2.14 1.90
C LEU A 33 2.65 -1.79 0.79
N ALA A 34 3.92 -1.63 1.13
CA ALA A 34 4.98 -1.37 0.16
C ALA A 34 5.12 -2.53 -0.83
N GLU A 35 5.12 -3.79 -0.38
CA GLU A 35 5.16 -4.96 -1.27
C GLU A 35 4.03 -4.93 -2.32
N ILE A 36 2.81 -4.64 -1.90
CA ILE A 36 1.66 -4.53 -2.81
C ILE A 36 1.88 -3.41 -3.83
N ILE A 37 2.25 -2.21 -3.37
CA ILE A 37 2.43 -1.05 -4.25
C ILE A 37 3.55 -1.31 -5.25
N GLN A 38 4.67 -1.89 -4.82
CA GLN A 38 5.81 -2.21 -5.68
C GLN A 38 5.41 -3.18 -6.79
N VAL A 39 4.64 -4.22 -6.47
CA VAL A 39 4.16 -5.19 -7.46
C VAL A 39 3.15 -4.56 -8.43
N VAL A 40 2.27 -3.70 -7.94
CA VAL A 40 1.26 -3.02 -8.77
C VAL A 40 1.91 -2.02 -9.72
N ALA A 41 2.85 -1.21 -9.21
CA ALA A 41 3.60 -0.20 -9.96
C ALA A 41 4.75 -0.78 -10.79
N ASN A 42 5.14 -2.03 -10.53
CA ASN A 42 6.30 -2.68 -11.14
C ASN A 42 7.59 -1.88 -10.93
N GLU A 43 7.77 -1.31 -9.74
CA GLU A 43 8.88 -0.44 -9.37
C GLU A 43 9.12 -0.51 -7.87
N LYS A 44 10.38 -0.37 -7.43
CA LYS A 44 10.74 -0.45 -6.01
C LYS A 44 10.45 0.87 -5.30
N ILE A 45 10.08 0.77 -4.03
CA ILE A 45 10.00 1.90 -3.11
C ILE A 45 11.26 1.82 -2.26
N ASP A 46 12.10 2.86 -2.34
CA ASP A 46 13.27 2.97 -1.49
C ASP A 46 12.85 3.28 -0.03
N ASP A 47 13.77 3.07 0.91
CA ASP A 47 13.61 3.47 2.32
C ASP A 47 12.49 2.78 3.12
N ILE A 48 12.05 1.59 2.70
CA ILE A 48 11.15 0.76 3.53
C ILE A 48 11.95 0.00 4.59
N ASN A 49 11.65 0.25 5.86
CA ASN A 49 12.15 -0.54 6.97
C ASN A 49 11.39 -1.87 7.03
N GLY A 50 12.06 -2.98 6.69
CA GLY A 50 11.46 -4.32 6.70
C GLY A 50 11.11 -4.88 8.09
N CYS A 51 11.61 -4.28 9.17
CA CYS A 51 11.38 -4.71 10.55
C CYS A 51 11.04 -3.50 11.45
N PRO A 52 9.94 -2.77 11.20
CA PRO A 52 9.60 -1.59 11.99
C PRO A 52 9.16 -2.02 13.40
N LYS A 53 9.79 -1.47 14.43
CA LYS A 53 9.52 -1.80 15.85
C LYS A 53 8.76 -0.69 16.57
N SER A 54 8.94 0.55 16.15
CA SER A 54 8.27 1.70 16.76
C SER A 54 7.12 2.19 15.89
N ARG A 55 6.15 2.87 16.53
CA ARG A 55 5.05 3.53 15.82
C ARG A 55 5.57 4.52 14.76
N SER A 56 6.63 5.26 15.07
CA SER A 56 7.24 6.21 14.13
C SER A 56 7.79 5.50 12.90
N GLN A 57 8.49 4.38 13.05
CA GLN A 57 9.01 3.60 11.92
C GLN A 57 7.89 3.04 11.03
N MET A 58 6.77 2.62 11.62
CA MET A 58 5.61 2.16 10.86
C MET A 58 4.97 3.31 10.07
N ILE A 59 4.88 4.50 10.67
CA ILE A 59 4.37 5.71 9.99
C ILE A 59 5.31 6.11 8.86
N GLU A 60 6.63 6.12 9.08
CA GLU A 60 7.64 6.41 8.06
C GLU A 60 7.51 5.49 6.83
N ASN A 61 7.31 4.18 7.04
CA ASN A 61 7.07 3.24 5.94
C ASN A 61 5.82 3.60 5.12
N ILE A 62 4.73 3.98 5.80
CA ILE A 62 3.47 4.35 5.13
C ILE A 62 3.62 5.69 4.40
N ASP A 63 4.29 6.66 5.00
CA ASP A 63 4.59 7.95 4.36
C ASP A 63 5.47 7.78 3.11
N ALA A 64 6.45 6.87 3.14
CA ALA A 64 7.24 6.51 1.97
C ALA A 64 6.35 5.94 0.84
N CYS A 65 5.40 5.07 1.19
CA CYS A 65 4.42 4.53 0.24
C CYS A 65 3.55 5.63 -0.38
N LEU A 66 3.02 6.54 0.45
CA LEU A 66 2.19 7.65 -0.01
C LEU A 66 2.99 8.61 -0.91
N SER A 67 4.21 8.94 -0.51
CA SER A 67 5.11 9.82 -1.27
C SER A 67 5.48 9.23 -2.63
N PHE A 68 5.76 7.92 -2.67
CA PHE A 68 6.00 7.20 -3.92
C PHE A 68 4.79 7.31 -4.88
N LEU A 69 3.57 7.09 -4.37
CA LEU A 69 2.36 7.21 -5.19
C LEU A 69 2.12 8.64 -5.67
N ALA A 70 2.36 9.64 -4.81
CA ALA A 70 2.26 11.04 -5.19
C ALA A 70 3.24 11.39 -6.33
N ALA A 71 4.48 10.89 -6.28
CA ALA A 71 5.47 11.06 -7.34
C ALA A 71 5.04 10.41 -8.68
N LYS A 72 4.18 9.38 -8.63
CA LYS A 72 3.55 8.76 -9.82
C LYS A 72 2.29 9.48 -10.30
N GLY A 73 1.93 10.61 -9.70
CA GLY A 73 0.74 11.39 -10.06
C GLY A 73 -0.57 10.86 -9.46
N VAL A 74 -0.49 9.97 -8.46
CA VAL A 74 -1.67 9.48 -7.75
C VAL A 74 -2.13 10.52 -6.75
N ASN A 75 -3.43 10.86 -6.77
CA ASN A 75 -3.99 11.77 -5.77
C ASN A 75 -4.10 11.07 -4.40
N ILE A 76 -3.24 11.49 -3.46
CA ILE A 76 -3.23 11.04 -2.06
C ILE A 76 -3.83 12.07 -1.10
N GLN A 77 -4.42 13.16 -1.60
CA GLN A 77 -4.97 14.22 -0.76
C GLN A 77 -6.06 13.65 0.16
N GLY A 78 -5.91 13.90 1.47
CA GLY A 78 -6.83 13.41 2.50
C GLY A 78 -6.53 12.00 3.01
N LEU A 79 -5.44 11.36 2.57
CA LEU A 79 -4.91 10.15 3.21
C LEU A 79 -3.93 10.54 4.33
N SER A 80 -4.04 9.85 5.46
CA SER A 80 -3.16 10.03 6.62
C SER A 80 -2.47 8.72 6.94
N ALA A 81 -1.13 8.74 7.02
CA ALA A 81 -0.35 7.58 7.44
C ALA A 81 -0.71 7.15 8.87
N GLU A 82 -1.05 8.10 9.75
CA GLU A 82 -1.53 7.77 11.10
C GLU A 82 -2.85 7.01 11.07
N GLU A 83 -3.80 7.43 10.24
CA GLU A 83 -5.09 6.75 10.12
C GLU A 83 -4.93 5.33 9.56
N ILE A 84 -4.08 5.15 8.56
CA ILE A 84 -3.77 3.84 7.98
C ILE A 84 -3.11 2.94 9.03
N ARG A 85 -2.10 3.44 9.76
CA ARG A 85 -1.44 2.72 10.86
C ARG A 85 -2.40 2.33 11.98
N ASN A 86 -3.42 3.16 12.24
CA ASN A 86 -4.45 2.89 13.24
C ASN A 86 -5.52 1.90 12.73
N GLY A 87 -5.40 1.40 11.50
CA GLY A 87 -6.37 0.49 10.90
C GLY A 87 -7.67 1.17 10.50
N ASN A 88 -7.66 2.48 10.23
CA ASN A 88 -8.86 3.19 9.78
C ASN A 88 -9.26 2.68 8.38
N LEU A 89 -10.35 1.92 8.33
CA LEU A 89 -10.82 1.29 7.11
C LEU A 89 -11.11 2.32 6.00
N LYS A 90 -11.64 3.50 6.33
CA LYS A 90 -11.93 4.54 5.31
C LYS A 90 -10.65 5.04 4.65
N ALA A 91 -9.61 5.32 5.42
CA ALA A 91 -8.31 5.75 4.89
C ALA A 91 -7.67 4.65 4.04
N ILE A 92 -7.69 3.41 4.52
CA ILE A 92 -7.13 2.26 3.80
C ILE A 92 -7.88 2.02 2.48
N LEU A 93 -9.23 2.01 2.50
CA LEU A 93 -10.01 1.85 1.28
C LEU A 93 -9.77 3.00 0.29
N GLY A 94 -9.59 4.23 0.78
CA GLY A 94 -9.22 5.37 -0.05
C GLY A 94 -7.87 5.18 -0.75
N LEU A 95 -6.87 4.65 -0.04
CA LEU A 95 -5.57 4.34 -0.60
C LEU A 95 -5.65 3.26 -1.70
N PHE A 96 -6.31 2.13 -1.43
CA PHE A 96 -6.45 1.05 -2.40
C PHE A 96 -7.31 1.45 -3.60
N PHE A 97 -8.30 2.32 -3.41
CA PHE A 97 -9.04 2.93 -4.51
C PHE A 97 -8.11 3.72 -5.43
N SER A 98 -7.32 4.66 -4.87
CA SER A 98 -6.36 5.45 -5.63
C SER A 98 -5.33 4.59 -6.36
N LEU A 99 -4.82 3.55 -5.70
CA LEU A 99 -3.88 2.60 -6.28
C LEU A 99 -4.50 1.77 -7.43
N SER A 100 -5.75 1.31 -7.28
CA SER A 100 -6.44 0.57 -8.34
C SER A 100 -6.66 1.42 -9.59
N ARG A 101 -7.01 2.71 -9.43
CA ARG A 101 -7.17 3.66 -10.52
C ARG A 101 -5.87 3.91 -11.26
N TYR A 102 -4.77 4.09 -10.52
CA TYR A 102 -3.44 4.21 -11.10
C TYR A 102 -3.10 3.01 -11.99
N LYS A 103 -3.37 1.79 -11.51
CA LYS A 103 -3.10 0.57 -12.31
C LYS A 103 -3.98 0.48 -13.56
N GLN A 104 -5.24 0.90 -13.47
CA GLN A 104 -6.15 0.89 -14.61
C GLN A 104 -5.68 1.85 -15.71
N GLN A 105 -5.18 3.04 -15.34
CA GLN A 105 -4.64 4.01 -16.31
C GLN A 105 -3.40 3.47 -17.03
N GLN A 106 -2.52 2.78 -16.31
CA GLN A 106 -1.32 2.14 -16.88
C GLN A 106 -1.63 0.99 -17.86
N GLN A 107 -2.79 0.34 -17.76
CA GLN A 107 -3.17 -0.74 -18.69
C GLN A 107 -3.78 -0.24 -20.01
N GLN A 108 -4.17 1.04 -20.06
CA GLN A 108 -4.80 1.67 -21.22
C GLN A 108 -3.80 2.50 -22.04
N ALA A 109 -2.59 2.70 -21.52
CA ALA A 109 -1.46 3.34 -22.19
C ALA A 109 -0.58 2.30 -22.88
#